data_AF-A0A4Q6ALG5-F1
#
_entry.id   AF-A0A4Q6ALG5-F1
#
_cell.length_a   1.000
_cell.length_b   1.000
_cell.length_c   1.000
_cell.angle_alpha   90.00
_cell.angle_beta   90.00
_cell.angle_gamma   90.00
#
_symmetry.space_group_name_H-M   'P 1'
#
loop_
_entity.id
_entity.type
_entity.pdbx_description
1 polymer ?
#
loop_
_entity_poly.entity_id
_entity_poly.type
_entity_poly.pdbx_seq_one_letter_code
_entity_poly.pdbx_strand_id
1 'polypeptide(L)'
;MNLQERKEILVRLGKSILSPEEDLDVAVQRASEENGWFTTEFIRLSLTNIATQYLSEESLQTLIKQYAIPEENERPKKVGIVMAGNIPAVGFHDLLCTFLAGHHAYCKLSSKDQVLIKFMVKKLVEWAPAAETYFVFAEMLKGCDAYIATGSNNSSQYFAHYFSKYPHIIRRNRTSVAVLTGNETTEELEKLADDVYQFFGLGCRNVTQV
;
A
#
# COMPACT_ATOMS: atom_id res chain seq x y z
N MET A 1 -2.01 7.31 -20.48
CA MET A 1 -1.80 8.44 -19.55
C MET A 1 -0.31 8.66 -19.45
N ASN A 2 0.16 9.90 -19.55
CA ASN A 2 1.57 10.24 -19.33
C ASN A 2 1.87 10.32 -17.82
N LEU A 3 3.14 10.50 -17.45
CA LEU A 3 3.58 10.53 -16.06
C LEU A 3 2.97 11.70 -15.30
N GLN A 4 2.89 12.88 -15.91
CA GLN A 4 2.35 14.06 -15.27
C GLN A 4 0.87 13.86 -14.89
N GLU A 5 0.04 13.32 -15.78
CA GLU A 5 -1.36 12.99 -15.49
C GLU A 5 -1.50 11.99 -14.34
N ARG A 6 -0.68 10.93 -14.34
CA ARG A 6 -0.69 9.93 -13.26
C ARG A 6 -0.28 10.55 -11.92
N LYS A 7 0.75 11.40 -11.91
CA LYS A 7 1.20 12.14 -10.72
C LYS A 7 0.10 13.05 -10.19
N GLU A 8 -0.53 13.84 -11.05
CA GLU A 8 -1.55 14.81 -10.65
C GLU A 8 -2.75 14.16 -9.96
N ILE A 9 -3.27 13.05 -10.49
CA ILE A 9 -4.40 12.37 -9.85
C ILE A 9 -4.00 11.68 -8.54
N LEU A 10 -2.74 11.25 -8.39
CA LEU A 10 -2.22 10.72 -7.13
C LEU A 10 -2.07 11.82 -6.07
N VAL A 11 -1.59 13.01 -6.45
CA VAL A 11 -1.56 14.18 -5.56
C VAL A 11 -2.98 14.57 -5.15
N ARG A 12 -3.93 14.54 -6.10
CA ARG A 12 -5.35 14.80 -5.82
C ARG A 12 -5.92 13.79 -4.82
N LEU A 13 -5.55 12.51 -4.95
CA LEU A 13 -5.94 11.46 -3.99
C LEU A 13 -5.41 11.76 -2.58
N GLY A 14 -4.15 12.17 -2.47
CA GLY A 14 -3.58 12.58 -1.17
C GLY A 14 -4.36 13.73 -0.54
N LYS A 15 -4.71 14.75 -1.32
CA LYS A 15 -5.51 15.89 -0.85
C LYS A 15 -6.93 15.48 -0.43
N SER A 16 -7.57 14.58 -1.16
CA SER A 16 -8.94 14.14 -0.84
C SER A 16 -8.97 13.33 0.46
N ILE A 17 -7.96 12.47 0.68
CA ILE A 17 -7.83 11.70 1.93
C ILE A 17 -7.75 12.59 3.17
N LEU A 18 -7.11 13.76 3.05
CA LEU A 18 -6.93 14.71 4.15
C LEU A 18 -8.10 15.69 4.30
N SER A 19 -9.06 15.68 3.37
CA SER A 19 -10.21 16.57 3.37
C SER A 19 -11.46 15.82 3.87
N PRO A 20 -12.41 16.49 4.53
CA PRO A 20 -13.70 15.88 4.84
C PRO A 20 -14.40 15.42 3.55
N GLU A 21 -14.69 14.13 3.46
CA GLU A 21 -15.32 13.53 2.29
C GLU A 21 -16.27 12.42 2.75
N GLU A 22 -17.57 12.58 2.48
CA GLU A 22 -18.61 11.65 2.94
C GLU A 22 -18.37 10.21 2.44
N ASP A 23 -17.97 10.05 1.17
CA ASP A 23 -17.64 8.75 0.61
C ASP A 23 -16.47 8.08 1.34
N LEU A 24 -15.50 8.87 1.81
CA LEU A 24 -14.36 8.36 2.56
C LEU A 24 -14.82 7.90 3.95
N ASP A 25 -15.68 8.67 4.62
CA ASP A 25 -16.24 8.30 5.93
C ASP A 25 -17.02 6.98 5.86
N VAL A 26 -17.81 6.79 4.80
CA VAL A 26 -18.50 5.52 4.52
C VAL A 26 -17.50 4.38 4.29
N ALA A 27 -16.44 4.61 3.52
CA ALA A 27 -15.40 3.60 3.30
C ALA A 27 -14.65 3.22 4.58
N VAL A 28 -14.36 4.19 5.45
CA VAL A 28 -13.70 3.95 6.75
C VAL A 28 -14.61 3.14 7.67
N GLN A 29 -15.87 3.53 7.80
CA GLN A 29 -16.83 2.81 8.64
C GLN A 29 -16.99 1.36 8.18
N ARG A 30 -17.19 1.16 6.87
CA ARG A 30 -17.33 -0.18 6.30
C ARG A 30 -16.08 -1.04 6.48
N ALA A 31 -14.88 -0.46 6.31
CA ALA A 31 -13.63 -1.19 6.51
C ALA A 31 -13.45 -1.65 7.97
N SER A 32 -13.88 -0.82 8.93
CA SER A 32 -13.88 -1.14 10.37
C SER A 32 -14.87 -2.26 10.71
N GLU A 33 -16.06 -2.25 10.11
CA GLU A 33 -17.07 -3.30 10.28
C GLU A 33 -16.63 -4.64 9.69
N GLU A 34 -15.99 -4.64 8.51
CA GLU A 34 -15.51 -5.86 7.85
C GLU A 34 -14.28 -6.46 8.56
N ASN A 35 -13.50 -5.65 9.29
CA ASN A 35 -12.31 -6.09 10.00
C ASN A 35 -12.13 -5.35 11.33
N GLY A 36 -12.50 -6.00 12.45
CA GLY A 36 -12.40 -5.41 13.78
C GLY A 36 -11.00 -5.02 14.27
N TRP A 37 -9.93 -5.43 13.57
CA TRP A 37 -8.57 -4.93 13.82
C TRP A 37 -8.31 -3.55 13.19
N PHE A 38 -9.17 -3.11 12.27
CA PHE A 38 -9.08 -1.83 11.58
C PHE A 38 -9.99 -0.82 12.29
N THR A 39 -9.60 -0.40 13.49
CA THR A 39 -10.35 0.69 14.16
C THR A 39 -10.33 1.94 13.28
N THR A 40 -11.35 2.78 13.43
CA THR A 40 -11.45 4.05 12.69
C THR A 40 -10.17 4.88 12.85
N GLU A 41 -9.59 4.91 14.04
CA GLU A 41 -8.34 5.62 14.35
C GLU A 41 -7.16 5.06 13.56
N PHE A 42 -7.00 3.73 13.51
CA PHE A 42 -5.92 3.10 12.74
C PHE A 42 -6.11 3.21 11.23
N ILE A 43 -7.34 3.18 10.74
CA ILE A 43 -7.62 3.46 9.33
C ILE A 43 -7.21 4.89 9.00
N ARG A 44 -7.66 5.88 9.79
CA ARG A 44 -7.31 7.29 9.58
C ARG A 44 -5.81 7.51 9.66
N LEU A 45 -5.15 6.94 10.65
CA LEU A 45 -3.70 7.03 10.80
C LEU A 45 -2.97 6.47 9.57
N SER A 46 -3.35 5.29 9.08
CA SER A 46 -2.75 4.71 7.87
C SER A 46 -2.99 5.58 6.63
N LEU A 47 -4.23 6.05 6.44
CA LEU A 47 -4.59 6.89 5.30
C LEU A 47 -3.87 8.25 5.33
N THR A 48 -3.79 8.90 6.50
CA THR A 48 -3.02 10.13 6.68
C THR A 48 -1.55 9.92 6.37
N ASN A 49 -0.95 8.79 6.80
CA ASN A 49 0.42 8.45 6.46
C ASN A 49 0.59 8.22 4.96
N ILE A 50 -0.33 7.52 4.30
CA ILE A 50 -0.32 7.36 2.84
C ILE A 50 -0.37 8.72 2.14
N ALA A 51 -1.30 9.58 2.55
CA ALA A 51 -1.50 10.88 1.94
C ALA A 51 -0.28 11.81 2.11
N THR A 52 0.28 11.87 3.31
CA THR A 52 1.37 12.78 3.64
C THR A 52 2.74 12.25 3.22
N GLN A 53 2.98 10.95 3.34
CA GLN A 53 4.29 10.35 3.08
C GLN A 53 4.46 9.86 1.64
N TYR A 54 3.39 9.41 0.98
CA TYR A 54 3.48 8.84 -0.36
C TYR A 54 2.87 9.72 -1.45
N LEU A 55 1.76 10.41 -1.15
CA LEU A 55 0.97 11.13 -2.15
C LEU A 55 1.21 12.63 -2.15
N SER A 56 2.09 13.14 -1.29
CA SER A 56 2.52 14.54 -1.37
C SER A 56 3.25 14.78 -2.69
N GLU A 57 3.14 16.01 -3.22
CA GLU A 57 3.82 16.38 -4.45
C GLU A 57 5.34 16.23 -4.32
N GLU A 58 5.89 16.58 -3.15
CA GLU A 58 7.31 16.41 -2.84
C GLU A 58 7.74 14.93 -2.84
N SER A 59 6.99 14.06 -2.16
CA SER A 59 7.31 12.63 -2.10
C SER A 59 7.27 11.97 -3.48
N LEU A 60 6.22 12.26 -4.27
CA LEU A 60 6.09 11.72 -5.61
C LEU A 60 7.19 12.26 -6.53
N GLN A 61 7.49 13.56 -6.46
CA GLN A 61 8.54 14.17 -7.28
C GLN A 61 9.92 13.61 -6.94
N THR A 62 10.18 13.34 -5.66
CA THR A 62 11.40 12.69 -5.19
C THR A 62 11.50 11.27 -5.75
N LEU A 63 10.42 10.48 -5.65
CA LEU A 63 10.37 9.12 -6.16
C LEU A 63 10.59 9.07 -7.70
N ILE A 64 9.91 9.96 -8.44
CA ILE A 64 10.05 10.09 -9.90
C ILE A 64 11.50 10.36 -10.29
N LYS A 65 12.16 11.32 -9.63
CA LYS A 65 13.55 11.69 -9.90
C LYS A 65 14.50 10.55 -9.54
N GLN A 66 14.32 9.92 -8.38
CA GLN A 66 15.19 8.84 -7.88
C GLN A 66 15.24 7.66 -8.86
N TYR A 67 14.11 7.29 -9.45
CA TYR A 67 14.02 6.15 -10.36
C TYR A 67 14.02 6.53 -11.85
N ALA A 68 14.21 7.81 -12.17
CA ALA A 68 14.16 8.34 -13.54
C ALA A 68 12.93 7.83 -14.32
N ILE A 69 11.75 7.91 -13.70
CA ILE A 69 10.51 7.42 -14.32
C ILE A 69 10.25 8.23 -15.60
N PRO A 70 10.10 7.58 -16.77
CA PRO A 70 9.92 8.29 -18.03
C PRO A 70 8.52 8.90 -18.14
N GLU A 71 8.40 9.96 -18.94
CA GLU A 71 7.11 10.63 -19.19
C GLU A 71 6.09 9.64 -19.80
N GLU A 72 6.54 8.82 -20.74
CA GLU A 72 5.77 7.71 -21.30
C GLU A 72 6.47 6.39 -21.02
N ASN A 73 5.68 5.37 -20.65
CA ASN A 73 6.19 4.01 -20.55
C ASN A 73 5.94 3.28 -21.87
N GLU A 74 6.98 3.14 -22.68
CA GLU A 74 6.90 2.48 -23.99
C GLU A 74 6.62 0.97 -23.91
N ARG A 75 6.84 0.35 -22.73
CA ARG A 75 6.72 -1.10 -22.54
C ARG A 75 5.97 -1.39 -21.24
N PRO A 76 4.69 -1.00 -21.15
CA PRO A 76 3.89 -1.25 -19.96
C PRO A 76 3.73 -2.75 -19.74
N LYS A 77 3.93 -3.19 -18.50
CA LYS A 77 3.82 -4.59 -18.08
C LYS A 77 2.57 -4.79 -17.25
N LYS A 78 2.05 -6.01 -17.26
CA LYS A 78 1.07 -6.50 -16.29
C LYS A 78 1.83 -6.95 -15.05
N VAL A 79 1.67 -6.22 -13.95
CA VAL A 79 2.30 -6.53 -12.67
C VAL A 79 1.25 -7.15 -11.75
N GLY A 80 1.41 -8.43 -11.44
CA GLY A 80 0.54 -9.15 -10.51
C GLY A 80 0.91 -8.83 -9.06
N ILE A 81 -0.01 -8.29 -8.27
CA ILE A 81 0.21 -7.87 -6.89
C ILE A 81 -0.67 -8.71 -5.96
N VAL A 82 -0.07 -9.53 -5.11
CA VAL A 82 -0.76 -10.18 -4.00
C VAL A 82 -0.59 -9.33 -2.76
N MET A 83 -1.68 -8.67 -2.35
CA MET A 83 -1.66 -7.70 -1.25
C MET A 83 -1.85 -8.38 0.10
N ALA A 84 -1.09 -7.92 1.09
CA ALA A 84 -1.40 -8.21 2.49
C ALA A 84 -2.60 -7.35 2.96
N GLY A 85 -3.14 -7.67 4.14
CA GLY A 85 -4.21 -6.90 4.78
C GLY A 85 -4.17 -7.05 6.30
N ASN A 86 -2.96 -7.08 6.85
CA ASN A 86 -2.71 -7.13 8.29
C ASN A 86 -2.85 -5.75 8.95
N ILE A 87 -2.61 -4.67 8.21
CA ILE A 87 -2.88 -3.28 8.61
C ILE A 87 -3.64 -2.55 7.48
N PRO A 88 -4.38 -1.47 7.78
CA PRO A 88 -5.23 -0.80 6.81
C PRO A 88 -4.45 -0.29 5.59
N ALA A 89 -4.96 -0.55 4.38
CA ALA A 89 -4.41 -0.11 3.10
C ALA A 89 -2.94 -0.49 2.83
N VAL A 90 -2.40 -1.53 3.49
CA VAL A 90 -0.96 -1.87 3.43
C VAL A 90 -0.46 -2.20 2.01
N GLY A 91 -1.33 -2.74 1.16
CA GLY A 91 -1.01 -3.07 -0.23
C GLY A 91 -0.92 -1.86 -1.17
N PHE A 92 -1.33 -0.67 -0.71
CA PHE A 92 -1.46 0.51 -1.58
C PHE A 92 -0.14 0.94 -2.21
N HIS A 93 0.97 0.85 -1.49
CA HIS A 93 2.27 1.30 -2.00
C HIS A 93 2.70 0.55 -3.29
N ASP A 94 2.43 -0.75 -3.39
CA ASP A 94 2.74 -1.52 -4.60
C ASP A 94 1.87 -1.08 -5.79
N LEU A 95 0.59 -0.80 -5.53
CA LEU A 95 -0.34 -0.26 -6.53
C LEU A 95 0.11 1.13 -6.99
N LEU A 96 0.46 2.01 -6.04
CA LEU A 96 0.98 3.34 -6.30
C LEU A 96 2.20 3.30 -7.20
N CYS A 97 3.24 2.55 -6.84
CA CYS A 97 4.48 2.49 -7.62
C CYS A 97 4.24 1.89 -9.01
N THR A 98 3.41 0.85 -9.10
CA THR A 98 3.06 0.21 -10.39
C THR A 98 2.36 1.21 -11.32
N PHE A 99 1.35 1.91 -10.79
CA PHE A 99 0.60 2.90 -11.55
C PHE A 99 1.48 4.10 -11.93
N LEU A 100 2.23 4.66 -10.99
CA LEU A 100 3.11 5.81 -11.25
C LEU A 100 4.14 5.52 -12.34
N ALA A 101 4.71 4.30 -12.34
CA ALA A 101 5.63 3.83 -13.38
C ALA A 101 4.95 3.56 -14.75
N GLY A 102 3.63 3.67 -14.85
CA GLY A 102 2.88 3.44 -16.08
C GLY A 102 2.68 1.96 -16.41
N HIS A 103 2.66 1.09 -15.40
CA HIS A 103 2.36 -0.34 -15.55
C HIS A 103 0.90 -0.65 -15.16
N HIS A 104 0.39 -1.80 -15.59
CA HIS A 104 -0.95 -2.26 -15.23
C HIS A 104 -0.90 -3.11 -13.95
N ALA A 105 -1.57 -2.65 -12.90
CA ALA A 105 -1.67 -3.34 -11.62
C ALA A 105 -2.79 -4.39 -11.65
N TYR A 106 -2.40 -5.66 -11.59
CA TYR A 106 -3.31 -6.80 -11.49
C TYR A 106 -3.32 -7.27 -10.03
N CYS A 107 -4.31 -6.86 -9.26
CA CYS A 107 -4.33 -6.95 -7.82
C CYS A 107 -5.21 -8.11 -7.34
N LYS A 108 -4.62 -9.02 -6.57
CA LYS A 108 -5.36 -9.91 -5.67
C LYS A 108 -5.37 -9.26 -4.29
N LEU A 109 -6.52 -8.72 -3.90
CA LEU A 109 -6.70 -8.07 -2.62
C LEU A 109 -6.73 -9.09 -1.48
N SER A 110 -6.31 -8.66 -0.29
CA SER A 110 -6.62 -9.40 0.93
C SER A 110 -8.12 -9.32 1.19
N SER A 111 -8.74 -10.43 1.60
CA SER A 111 -10.13 -10.40 2.06
C SER A 111 -10.34 -9.51 3.28
N LYS A 112 -9.28 -9.18 4.02
CA LYS A 112 -9.29 -8.30 5.19
C LYS A 112 -9.20 -6.81 4.87
N ASP A 113 -8.91 -6.46 3.62
CA ASP A 113 -8.60 -5.08 3.21
C ASP A 113 -8.96 -4.83 1.74
N GLN A 114 -10.25 -4.97 1.43
CA GLN A 114 -10.74 -4.68 0.07
C GLN A 114 -11.30 -3.27 -0.06
N VAL A 115 -12.00 -2.79 0.98
CA VAL A 115 -12.79 -1.56 0.95
C VAL A 115 -11.90 -0.35 0.65
N LEU A 116 -10.82 -0.18 1.41
CA LEU A 116 -9.95 1.01 1.31
C LEU A 116 -9.22 1.07 -0.04
N ILE A 117 -8.67 -0.06 -0.51
CA ILE A 117 -7.98 -0.14 -1.80
C ILE A 117 -8.95 0.14 -2.96
N LYS A 118 -10.14 -0.48 -2.94
CA LYS A 118 -11.17 -0.25 -3.98
C LYS A 118 -11.67 1.19 -3.96
N PHE A 119 -11.84 1.80 -2.79
CA PHE A 119 -12.20 3.21 -2.66
C PHE A 119 -11.18 4.12 -3.36
N MET A 120 -9.88 3.96 -3.05
CA MET A 120 -8.83 4.79 -3.64
C MET A 120 -8.77 4.63 -5.17
N VAL A 121 -8.86 3.38 -5.67
CA VAL A 121 -8.90 3.13 -7.13
C VAL A 121 -10.14 3.73 -7.77
N LYS A 122 -11.32 3.62 -7.14
CA LYS A 122 -12.56 4.23 -7.63
C LYS A 122 -12.39 5.75 -7.80
N LYS A 123 -11.82 6.45 -6.82
CA LYS A 123 -11.57 7.91 -6.91
C LYS A 123 -10.63 8.27 -8.05
N LEU A 124 -9.54 7.51 -8.23
CA LEU A 124 -8.61 7.72 -9.36
C LEU A 124 -9.31 7.59 -10.72
N VAL A 125 -10.17 6.58 -10.88
CA VAL A 125 -10.93 6.33 -12.12
C VAL A 125 -12.02 7.38 -12.32
N GLU A 126 -12.71 7.82 -11.26
CA GLU A 126 -13.71 8.89 -11.34
C GLU A 126 -13.11 10.21 -11.83
N TRP A 127 -11.91 10.56 -11.38
CA TRP A 127 -11.24 11.80 -11.81
C TRP A 127 -10.56 11.68 -13.17
N ALA A 128 -10.11 10.48 -13.54
CA ALA A 128 -9.49 10.20 -14.82
C ALA A 128 -9.94 8.82 -15.33
N PRO A 129 -11.03 8.74 -16.13
CA PRO A 129 -11.55 7.47 -16.63
C PRO A 129 -10.53 6.62 -17.39
N ALA A 130 -9.55 7.24 -18.06
CA ALA A 130 -8.45 6.54 -18.72
C ALA A 130 -7.60 5.67 -17.76
N ALA A 131 -7.61 5.98 -16.46
CA ALA A 131 -6.90 5.23 -15.43
C ALA A 131 -7.50 3.84 -15.19
N GLU A 132 -8.76 3.59 -15.58
CA GLU A 132 -9.45 2.29 -15.40
C GLU A 132 -8.62 1.14 -15.96
N THR A 133 -8.01 1.33 -17.12
CA THR A 133 -7.18 0.32 -17.79
C THR A 133 -5.92 -0.07 -17.02
N TYR A 134 -5.50 0.70 -16.02
CA TYR A 134 -4.32 0.43 -15.20
C TYR A 134 -4.63 -0.46 -13.99
N PHE A 135 -5.89 -0.71 -13.66
CA PHE A 135 -6.26 -1.44 -12.45
C PHE A 135 -7.17 -2.62 -12.77
N VAL A 136 -6.75 -3.83 -12.40
CA VAL A 136 -7.53 -5.05 -12.56
C VAL A 136 -7.57 -5.78 -11.22
N PHE A 137 -8.76 -6.02 -10.69
CA PHE A 137 -8.94 -6.87 -9.50
C PHE A 137 -9.27 -8.29 -9.90
N ALA A 138 -8.55 -9.27 -9.36
CA ALA A 138 -8.77 -10.69 -9.67
C ALA A 138 -8.44 -11.59 -8.47
N GLU A 139 -9.25 -12.64 -8.27
CA GLU A 139 -9.02 -13.64 -7.23
C GLU A 139 -7.76 -14.50 -7.50
N MET A 140 -7.41 -14.66 -8.77
CA MET A 140 -6.27 -15.46 -9.21
C MET A 140 -5.48 -14.72 -10.29
N LEU A 141 -4.19 -14.51 -10.03
CA LEU A 141 -3.30 -13.80 -10.95
C LEU A 141 -2.68 -14.79 -11.94
N LYS A 142 -2.92 -14.56 -13.24
CA LYS A 142 -2.40 -15.34 -14.36
C LYS A 142 -1.97 -14.41 -15.49
N GLY A 143 -0.94 -14.82 -16.23
CA GLY A 143 -0.49 -14.09 -17.43
C GLY A 143 0.04 -12.69 -17.12
N CYS A 144 0.66 -12.48 -15.95
CA CYS A 144 1.39 -11.26 -15.63
C CYS A 144 2.86 -11.40 -16.04
N ASP A 145 3.50 -10.28 -16.36
CA ASP A 145 4.90 -10.23 -16.77
C ASP A 145 5.86 -10.24 -15.57
N ALA A 146 5.38 -9.79 -14.41
CA ALA A 146 6.11 -9.76 -13.15
C ALA A 146 5.13 -9.88 -11.97
N TYR A 147 5.64 -10.30 -10.81
CA TYR A 147 4.83 -10.50 -9.61
C TYR A 147 5.42 -9.83 -8.36
N ILE A 148 4.57 -9.23 -7.55
CA ILE A 148 4.88 -8.74 -6.22
C ILE A 148 3.96 -9.48 -5.25
N ALA A 149 4.52 -10.18 -4.29
CA ALA A 149 3.74 -10.93 -3.31
C ALA A 149 4.20 -10.59 -1.89
N THR A 150 3.27 -10.07 -1.10
CA THR A 150 3.47 -9.81 0.33
C THR A 150 2.56 -10.72 1.13
N GLY A 151 3.12 -11.47 2.09
CA GLY A 151 2.32 -12.38 2.90
C GLY A 151 3.08 -13.00 4.06
N SER A 152 2.45 -13.97 4.72
CA SER A 152 3.05 -14.71 5.83
C SER A 152 4.26 -15.53 5.37
N ASN A 153 5.05 -16.03 6.33
CA ASN A 153 6.16 -16.94 6.04
C ASN A 153 5.68 -18.21 5.33
N ASN A 154 4.49 -18.73 5.69
CA ASN A 154 3.89 -19.90 5.07
C ASN A 154 3.49 -19.62 3.62
N SER A 155 2.85 -18.48 3.37
CA SER A 155 2.45 -18.07 2.01
C SER A 155 3.67 -17.77 1.13
N SER A 156 4.76 -17.28 1.71
CA SER A 156 5.97 -16.88 0.96
C SER A 156 6.66 -18.05 0.27
N GLN A 157 6.66 -19.26 0.86
CA GLN A 157 7.22 -20.45 0.20
C GLN A 157 6.37 -20.86 -1.00
N TYR A 158 5.05 -20.83 -0.84
CA TYR A 158 4.12 -21.08 -1.94
C TYR A 158 4.29 -20.07 -3.07
N PHE A 159 4.40 -18.77 -2.75
CA PHE A 159 4.67 -17.73 -3.74
C PHE A 159 6.00 -17.93 -4.46
N ALA A 160 7.06 -18.32 -3.75
CA ALA A 160 8.36 -18.59 -4.35
C ALA A 160 8.29 -19.71 -5.37
N HIS A 161 7.57 -20.80 -5.04
CA HIS A 161 7.37 -21.89 -5.99
C HIS A 161 6.51 -21.45 -7.18
N TYR A 162 5.34 -20.86 -6.91
CA TYR A 162 4.35 -20.50 -7.93
C TYR A 162 4.87 -19.43 -8.91
N PHE A 163 5.62 -18.44 -8.42
CA PHE A 163 6.17 -17.34 -9.23
C PHE A 163 7.63 -17.55 -9.67
N SER A 164 8.25 -18.70 -9.35
CA SER A 164 9.67 -18.99 -9.65
C SER A 164 10.08 -18.74 -11.10
N LYS A 165 9.16 -18.92 -12.05
CA LYS A 165 9.41 -18.77 -13.50
C LYS A 165 9.29 -17.34 -14.02
N TYR A 166 8.90 -16.39 -13.17
CA TYR A 166 8.65 -14.99 -13.51
C TYR A 166 9.57 -14.08 -12.70
N PRO A 167 9.92 -12.88 -13.19
CA PRO A 167 10.48 -11.84 -12.35
C PRO A 167 9.56 -11.56 -11.16
N HIS A 168 10.06 -11.65 -9.94
CA HIS A 168 9.22 -11.50 -8.75
C HIS A 168 9.91 -10.83 -7.57
N ILE A 169 9.11 -10.14 -6.76
CA ILE A 169 9.46 -9.62 -5.44
C ILE A 169 8.58 -10.37 -4.42
N ILE A 170 9.21 -11.08 -3.48
CA ILE A 170 8.50 -11.75 -2.39
C ILE A 170 8.91 -11.10 -1.08
N ARG A 171 7.95 -10.43 -0.43
CA ARG A 171 8.14 -9.81 0.89
C ARG A 171 7.62 -10.75 1.96
N ARG A 172 8.55 -11.26 2.77
CA ARG A 172 8.28 -12.13 3.91
C ARG A 172 8.03 -11.30 5.17
N ASN A 173 7.45 -11.94 6.19
CA ASN A 173 7.32 -11.30 7.49
C ASN A 173 8.71 -11.02 8.09
N ARG A 174 8.85 -9.90 8.80
CA ARG A 174 10.07 -9.49 9.49
C ARG A 174 9.75 -9.28 10.97
N THR A 175 10.79 -9.33 11.79
CA THR A 175 10.72 -9.02 13.21
C THR A 175 11.64 -7.83 13.44
N SER A 176 11.09 -6.75 14.00
CA SER A 176 11.88 -5.63 14.51
C SER A 176 12.28 -5.91 15.96
N VAL A 177 13.49 -5.50 16.32
CA VAL A 177 14.08 -5.62 17.64
C VAL A 177 14.46 -4.22 18.11
N ALA A 178 14.06 -3.85 19.32
CA ALA A 178 14.58 -2.67 20.00
C ALA A 178 15.78 -3.10 20.87
N VAL A 179 16.83 -2.27 20.93
CA VAL A 179 17.99 -2.53 21.78
C VAL A 179 18.09 -1.37 22.76
N LEU A 180 17.91 -1.66 24.05
CA LEU A 180 17.97 -0.67 25.11
C LEU A 180 19.37 -0.65 25.73
N THR A 181 19.93 0.55 25.82
CA THR A 181 21.21 0.85 26.47
C THR A 181 21.06 1.09 27.97
N GLY A 182 19.84 1.35 28.45
CA GLY A 182 19.54 1.70 29.84
C GLY A 182 19.61 3.19 30.13
N ASN A 183 19.85 4.03 29.12
CA ASN A 183 19.89 5.49 29.23
C ASN A 183 18.71 6.19 28.55
N GLU A 184 17.71 5.43 28.11
CA GLU A 184 16.56 5.96 27.39
C GLU A 184 15.73 6.89 28.29
N THR A 185 15.23 7.98 27.72
CA THR A 185 14.32 8.88 28.44
C THR A 185 12.89 8.29 28.44
N THR A 186 12.03 8.82 29.32
CA THR A 186 10.61 8.45 29.35
C THR A 186 9.95 8.66 27.98
N GLU A 187 10.26 9.77 27.31
CA GLU A 187 9.71 10.12 25.99
C GLU A 187 10.18 9.15 24.89
N GLU A 188 11.40 8.62 24.99
CA GLU A 188 11.90 7.60 24.07
C GLU A 188 11.19 6.26 24.29
N LEU A 189 10.95 5.88 25.54
CA LEU A 189 10.21 4.67 25.90
C LEU A 189 8.72 4.76 25.51
N GLU A 190 8.11 5.94 25.58
CA GLU A 190 6.74 6.17 25.10
C GLU A 190 6.65 5.96 23.58
N LYS A 191 7.62 6.46 22.80
CA LYS A 191 7.68 6.21 21.35
C LYS A 191 7.90 4.74 21.02
N LEU A 192 8.70 4.03 21.84
CA LEU A 192 8.85 2.59 21.70
C LEU A 192 7.52 1.86 21.91
N ALA A 193 6.65 2.35 22.80
CA ALA A 193 5.32 1.77 22.97
C ALA A 193 4.50 1.86 21.67
N ASP A 194 4.58 2.97 20.93
CA ASP A 194 3.94 3.07 19.61
C ASP A 194 4.53 2.05 18.63
N ASP A 195 5.86 1.92 18.57
CA ASP A 195 6.53 0.94 17.71
C ASP A 195 6.11 -0.51 18.01
N VAL A 196 5.76 -0.82 19.25
CA VAL A 196 5.26 -2.14 19.67
C VAL A 196 3.76 -2.31 19.39
N TYR A 197 2.94 -1.34 19.77
CA TYR A 197 1.49 -1.52 19.91
C TYR A 197 0.65 -0.90 18.81
N GLN A 198 1.19 0.01 18.00
CA GLN A 198 0.45 0.57 16.86
C GLN A 198 -0.04 -0.55 15.94
N PHE A 199 -1.29 -0.44 15.48
CA PHE A 199 -1.99 -1.51 14.74
C PHE A 199 -2.08 -2.83 15.50
N PHE A 200 -2.14 -2.78 16.84
CA PHE A 200 -2.15 -3.95 17.71
C PHE A 200 -0.93 -4.88 17.52
N GLY A 201 0.20 -4.34 17.07
CA GLY A 201 1.41 -5.13 16.79
C GLY A 201 1.29 -6.03 15.54
N LEU A 202 0.28 -5.84 14.69
CA LEU A 202 0.04 -6.67 13.51
C LEU A 202 0.88 -6.26 12.29
N GLY A 203 1.60 -5.15 12.36
CA GLY A 203 2.50 -4.68 11.31
C GLY A 203 3.81 -5.47 11.26
N CYS A 204 4.31 -5.76 10.05
CA CYS A 204 5.58 -6.47 9.85
C CYS A 204 6.84 -5.70 10.30
N ARG A 205 6.66 -4.46 10.79
CA ARG A 205 7.72 -3.59 11.30
C ARG A 205 7.55 -3.28 12.79
N ASN A 206 6.48 -3.76 13.44
CA ASN A 206 6.34 -3.57 14.87
C ASN A 206 7.48 -4.25 15.62
N VAL A 207 7.91 -3.62 16.71
CA VAL A 207 8.90 -4.20 17.62
C VAL A 207 8.24 -5.35 18.37
N THR A 208 8.84 -6.54 18.28
CA THR A 208 8.32 -7.75 18.95
C THR A 208 9.33 -8.37 19.91
N GLN A 209 10.53 -7.80 19.99
CA GLN A 209 11.61 -8.21 20.89
C GLN A 209 12.32 -6.95 21.40
N VAL A 210 12.67 -6.93 22.68
CA VAL A 210 13.40 -5.86 23.37
C VAL A 210 14.58 -6.48 24.10
#